data_AF-A0A2A4N5G4-F1
#
_entry.id   AF-A0A2A4N5G4-F1
#
_cell.length_a   1.000
_cell.length_b   1.000
_cell.length_c   1.000
_cell.angle_alpha   90.00
_cell.angle_beta   90.00
_cell.angle_gamma   90.00
#
_symmetry.space_group_name_H-M   'P 1'
#
loop_
_entity.id
_entity.type
_entity.pdbx_description
1 polymer ?
#
loop_
_entity_poly.entity_id
_entity_poly.type
_entity_poly.pdbx_seq_one_letter_code
_entity_poly.pdbx_strand_id
1 'polypeptide(L)'
;MPPLTPHERVEALIDAFVRHQHLAGAAEMLRQRLNQKAIRTARREMIVGRLDDRLDAENRAAKEIVAHVKILMSDGILERCAEMLKIETPPAATGRP
;
A
#
# COMPACT_ATOMS: atom_id res chain seq x y z
N MET A 1 23.80 11.42 -1.81
CA MET A 1 23.25 10.76 -0.60
C MET A 1 23.94 9.41 -0.46
N PRO A 2 24.32 8.98 0.76
CA PRO A 2 24.82 7.62 0.97
C PRO A 2 23.74 6.60 0.59
N PRO A 3 24.11 5.41 0.07
CA PRO A 3 23.16 4.36 -0.23
C PRO A 3 22.50 3.85 1.05
N LEU A 4 21.17 3.71 1.04
CA LEU A 4 20.42 3.14 2.16
C LEU A 4 20.91 1.71 2.47
N THR A 5 21.00 1.39 3.76
CA THR A 5 21.22 0.04 4.27
C THR A 5 20.04 -0.88 3.92
N PRO A 6 20.23 -2.21 3.90
CA PRO A 6 19.13 -3.14 3.64
C PRO A 6 17.92 -2.95 4.57
N HIS A 7 18.16 -2.63 5.85
CA HIS A 7 17.11 -2.36 6.82
C HIS A 7 16.31 -1.10 6.47
N GLU A 8 16.99 0.02 6.22
CA GLU A 8 16.34 1.29 5.85
C GLU A 8 15.54 1.16 4.53
N ARG A 9 15.96 0.29 3.61
CA ARG A 9 15.20 0.01 2.38
C ARG A 9 13.89 -0.74 2.66
N VAL A 10 13.90 -1.66 3.63
CA VAL A 10 12.69 -2.36 4.07
C VAL A 10 11.77 -1.40 4.82
N GLU A 11 12.31 -0.55 5.69
CA GLU A 11 11.53 0.50 6.35
C GLU A 11 10.88 1.45 5.34
N ALA A 12 11.63 1.90 4.33
CA ALA A 12 11.09 2.73 3.25
C ALA A 12 9.95 2.05 2.48
N LEU A 13 10.04 0.72 2.25
CA LEU A 13 8.93 -0.05 1.67
C LEU A 13 7.71 -0.06 2.59
N ILE A 14 7.90 -0.30 3.89
CA ILE A 14 6.82 -0.33 4.88
C ILE A 14 6.13 1.03 4.95
N ASP A 15 6.89 2.12 5.01
CA ASP A 15 6.37 3.49 5.04
C ASP A 15 5.56 3.82 3.79
N ALA A 16 6.06 3.43 2.61
CA ALA A 16 5.33 3.59 1.35
C ALA A 16 4.01 2.79 1.37
N PHE A 17 4.02 1.58 1.93
CA PHE A 17 2.84 0.73 2.07
C PHE A 17 1.80 1.32 3.02
N VAL A 18 2.20 1.79 4.20
CA VAL A 18 1.31 2.46 5.17
C VAL A 18 0.71 3.72 4.56
N ARG A 19 1.51 4.52 3.84
CA ARG A 19 1.03 5.71 3.12
C ARG A 19 -0.04 5.35 2.09
N HIS A 20 0.19 4.31 1.29
CA HIS A 20 -0.80 3.83 0.34
C HIS A 20 -2.09 3.39 1.02
N GLN A 21 -2.03 2.62 2.11
CA GLN A 21 -3.23 2.20 2.85
C GLN A 21 -4.04 3.38 3.37
N HIS A 22 -3.39 4.41 3.91
CA HIS A 22 -4.07 5.63 4.35
C HIS A 22 -4.77 6.36 3.20
N LEU A 23 -4.13 6.43 2.03
CA LEU A 23 -4.70 7.08 0.85
C LEU A 23 -5.89 6.28 0.30
N ALA A 24 -5.76 4.96 0.19
CA ALA A 24 -6.84 4.07 -0.23
C ALA A 24 -8.05 4.15 0.72
N GLY A 25 -7.82 4.15 2.04
CA GLY A 25 -8.89 4.33 3.03
C GLY A 25 -9.58 5.69 2.90
N ALA A 26 -8.83 6.76 2.63
CA ALA A 26 -9.39 8.08 2.39
C ALA A 26 -10.23 8.15 1.10
N ALA A 27 -9.78 7.52 0.01
CA ALA A 27 -10.53 7.42 -1.24
C ALA A 27 -11.83 6.61 -1.05
N GLU A 28 -11.76 5.50 -0.31
CA GLU A 28 -12.93 4.67 0.00
C GLU A 28 -13.98 5.43 0.83
N MET A 29 -13.55 6.20 1.84
CA MET A 29 -14.47 7.08 2.59
C MET A 29 -15.17 8.11 1.69
N LEU A 30 -14.48 8.65 0.68
CA LEU A 30 -15.08 9.59 -0.28
C LEU A 30 -16.06 8.88 -1.22
N ARG A 31 -15.74 7.68 -1.70
CA ARG A 31 -16.66 6.83 -2.50
C ARG A 31 -17.94 6.52 -1.73
N GLN A 32 -17.81 6.11 -0.47
CA GLN A 32 -18.95 5.84 0.41
C GLN A 32 -19.83 7.07 0.60
N ARG A 33 -19.22 8.26 0.74
CA ARG A 33 -19.96 9.52 0.79
C ARG A 33 -20.72 9.75 -0.52
N LEU A 34 -20.10 9.61 -1.69
CA LEU A 34 -20.79 9.79 -2.99
C LEU A 34 -21.99 8.86 -3.20
N ASN A 35 -21.95 7.66 -2.62
CA ASN A 35 -23.04 6.69 -2.68
C ASN A 35 -24.23 7.05 -1.76
N GLN A 36 -24.10 8.08 -0.90
CA GLN A 36 -25.21 8.56 -0.09
C GLN A 36 -26.22 9.32 -0.95
N LYS A 37 -27.46 8.81 -1.00
CA LYS A 37 -28.55 9.33 -1.84
C LYS A 37 -28.93 10.80 -1.59
N ALA A 38 -28.52 11.39 -0.46
CA ALA A 38 -28.94 12.72 -0.01
C ALA A 38 -27.95 13.86 -0.33
N ILE A 39 -26.89 13.62 -1.12
CA ILE A 39 -25.90 14.66 -1.41
C ILE A 39 -26.37 15.59 -2.54
N ARG A 40 -26.47 16.89 -2.22
CA ARG A 40 -26.74 17.97 -3.18
C ARG A 40 -25.63 18.08 -4.24
N THR A 41 -25.98 18.45 -5.48
CA THR A 41 -25.10 18.49 -6.65
C THR A 41 -23.76 19.21 -6.41
N ALA A 42 -23.77 20.44 -5.87
CA ALA A 42 -22.53 21.19 -5.61
C ALA A 42 -21.61 20.51 -4.57
N ARG A 43 -22.18 19.81 -3.58
CA ARG A 43 -21.40 19.04 -2.60
C ARG A 43 -20.87 17.75 -3.21
N ARG A 44 -21.59 17.17 -4.17
CA ARG A 44 -21.16 16.00 -4.94
C ARG A 44 -19.94 16.31 -5.79
N GLU A 45 -19.97 17.40 -6.57
CA GLU A 45 -18.85 17.84 -7.42
C GLU A 45 -17.57 18.07 -6.62
N MET A 46 -17.67 18.75 -5.47
CA MET A 46 -16.54 18.94 -4.56
C MET A 46 -15.97 17.61 -4.03
N ILE A 47 -16.83 16.62 -3.72
CA ILE A 47 -16.38 15.31 -3.25
C ILE A 47 -15.73 14.52 -4.39
N VAL A 48 -16.26 14.63 -5.62
CA VAL A 48 -15.66 14.00 -6.82
C VAL A 48 -14.27 14.56 -7.09
N GLY A 49 -14.09 15.89 -7.10
CA GLY A 49 -12.76 16.48 -7.31
C GLY A 49 -11.75 16.04 -6.23
N ARG A 50 -12.19 15.99 -4.96
CA ARG A 50 -11.34 15.46 -3.87
C ARG A 50 -11.05 13.97 -4.01
N LEU A 51 -11.95 13.19 -4.61
CA LEU A 51 -11.75 11.77 -4.84
C LEU A 51 -10.69 11.57 -5.94
N ASP A 52 -10.77 12.31 -7.04
CA ASP A 52 -9.80 12.23 -8.13
C ASP A 52 -8.38 12.56 -7.64
N ASP A 53 -8.22 13.67 -6.89
CA ASP A 53 -6.92 14.03 -6.29
C ASP A 53 -6.35 12.93 -5.38
N ARG A 54 -7.23 12.22 -4.67
CA ARG A 54 -6.86 11.15 -3.74
C ARG A 54 -6.51 9.86 -4.48
N LEU A 55 -7.23 9.53 -5.53
CA LEU A 55 -6.92 8.38 -6.40
C LEU A 55 -5.58 8.60 -7.12
N ASP A 56 -5.30 9.82 -7.55
CA ASP A 56 -4.00 10.17 -8.14
C ASP A 56 -2.85 10.03 -7.14
N ALA A 57 -3.06 10.47 -5.89
CA ALA A 57 -2.09 10.28 -4.82
C ALA A 57 -1.89 8.80 -4.48
N GLU A 58 -2.97 8.02 -4.38
CA GLU A 58 -2.94 6.57 -4.16
C GLU A 58 -2.16 5.86 -5.27
N ASN A 59 -2.44 6.17 -6.54
CA ASN A 59 -1.72 5.63 -7.69
C ASN A 59 -0.22 5.95 -7.67
N ARG A 60 0.16 7.15 -7.23
CA ARG A 60 1.59 7.50 -7.05
C ARG A 60 2.23 6.68 -5.94
N ALA A 61 1.57 6.53 -4.81
CA ALA A 61 2.06 5.69 -3.71
C ALA A 61 2.17 4.21 -4.11
N ALA A 62 1.23 3.69 -4.91
CA ALA A 62 1.30 2.34 -5.46
C ALA A 62 2.53 2.15 -6.35
N LYS A 63 2.83 3.13 -7.21
CA LYS A 63 4.05 3.12 -8.05
C LYS A 63 5.33 3.17 -7.21
N GLU A 64 5.32 3.96 -6.13
CA GLU A 64 6.43 4.05 -5.16
C GLU A 64 6.69 2.68 -4.50
N ILE A 65 5.65 1.99 -4.03
CA ILE A 65 5.74 0.62 -3.51
C ILE A 65 6.36 -0.32 -4.54
N VAL A 66 5.85 -0.31 -5.78
CA VAL A 66 6.37 -1.18 -6.85
C VAL A 66 7.85 -0.89 -7.12
N ALA A 67 8.28 0.37 -7.06
CA ALA A 67 9.68 0.73 -7.21
C ALA A 67 10.55 0.15 -6.07
N HIS A 68 10.11 0.29 -4.82
CA HIS A 68 10.81 -0.28 -3.67
C HIS A 68 10.89 -1.80 -3.73
N VAL A 69 9.79 -2.48 -4.10
CA VAL A 69 9.77 -3.94 -4.28
C VAL A 69 10.79 -4.37 -5.35
N LYS A 70 10.83 -3.69 -6.51
CA LYS A 70 11.79 -4.01 -7.57
C LYS A 70 13.24 -3.87 -7.11
N ILE A 71 13.55 -2.84 -6.31
CA ILE A 71 14.88 -2.65 -5.74
C ILE A 71 15.21 -3.82 -4.80
N LEU A 72 14.31 -4.15 -3.88
CA LEU A 72 14.55 -5.22 -2.90
C LEU A 72 14.64 -6.61 -3.54
N MET A 73 13.90 -6.90 -4.62
CA MET A 73 14.05 -8.12 -5.42
C MET A 73 15.41 -8.16 -6.12
N SER A 74 15.83 -7.04 -6.73
CA SER A 74 17.13 -6.96 -7.42
C SER A 74 18.31 -7.17 -6.47
N ASP A 75 18.16 -6.71 -5.23
CA ASP A 75 19.16 -6.85 -4.17
C ASP A 75 19.10 -8.22 -3.46
N GLY A 76 18.15 -9.10 -3.81
CA GLY A 76 17.96 -10.42 -3.17
C GLY A 76 17.44 -10.36 -1.73
N ILE A 77 16.96 -9.20 -1.29
CA ILE A 77 16.53 -8.96 0.10
C ILE A 77 15.18 -9.64 0.35
N LEU A 78 14.24 -9.56 -0.60
CA LEU A 78 12.92 -10.19 -0.41
C LEU A 78 13.01 -11.71 -0.35
N GLU A 79 13.90 -12.31 -1.14
CA GLU A 79 14.16 -13.75 -1.14
C GLU A 79 14.69 -14.20 0.23
N ARG A 80 15.66 -13.46 0.80
CA ARG A 80 16.18 -13.71 2.15
C ARG A 80 15.11 -13.55 3.23
N CYS A 81 14.27 -12.51 3.13
CA CYS A 81 13.13 -12.33 4.03
C CYS A 81 12.15 -13.50 3.94
N ALA A 82 11.85 -13.98 2.74
CA ALA A 82 10.97 -15.13 2.53
C ALA A 82 11.57 -16.44 3.09
N GLU A 83 12.88 -16.63 2.99
CA GLU A 83 13.58 -17.77 3.60
C GLU A 83 13.51 -17.75 5.13
N MET A 84 13.75 -16.60 5.76
CA MET A 84 13.64 -16.46 7.23
C MET A 84 12.21 -16.77 7.71
N LEU A 85 11.19 -16.25 7.04
CA LEU A 85 9.79 -16.52 7.40
C LEU A 85 9.40 -18.00 7.26
N LYS A 86 9.97 -18.74 6.31
CA LYS A 86 9.74 -20.19 6.16
C LYS A 86 10.37 -20.99 7.30
N ILE A 87 11.46 -20.51 7.88
CA ILE A 87 12.09 -21.13 9.06
C ILE A 87 11.21 -20.90 10.29
N GLU A 88 10.61 -19.71 10.41
CA GLU A 88 9.79 -19.33 11.56
C GLU A 88 8.34 -19.82 11.49
N THR A 89 7.82 -20.13 10.30
CA THR A 89 6.45 -20.64 10.15
C THR A 89 6.49 -22.17 10.21
N PRO A 90 6.02 -22.83 11.29
CA PRO A 90 5.90 -24.28 11.30
C PRO A 90 5.00 -24.71 10.13
N PRO A 91 5.30 -25.84 9.47
CA PRO A 91 4.50 -26.31 8.34
C PRO A 91 3.06 -26.39 8.81
N ALA A 92 2.15 -25.75 8.06
CA ALA A 92 0.73 -25.70 8.38
C ALA A 92 0.30 -27.10 8.79
N ALA A 93 -0.12 -27.27 10.05
CA ALA A 93 -0.59 -28.55 10.55
C ALA A 93 -1.69 -29.00 9.60
N THR A 94 -1.38 -29.99 8.77
CA THR A 94 -2.33 -30.62 7.87
C THR A 94 -3.31 -31.38 8.74
N GLY A 95 -4.26 -30.64 9.31
CA GLY A 95 -5.49 -31.19 9.84
C GLY A 95 -6.26 -31.77 8.66
N ARG A 96 -6.07 -33.06 8.44
CA ARG A 96 -6.99 -33.89 7.67
C ARG A 96 -7.76 -34.78 8.66
N PRO A 97 -8.97 -35.18 8.26
CA PRO A 97 -10.25 -34.82 8.87
C PRO A 97 -10.56 -35.53 10.19
#